data_AF-A0A9D6QME2-F1
#
_entry.id   AF-A0A9D6QME2-F1
#
_cell.length_a   1.000
_cell.length_b   1.000
_cell.length_c   1.000
_cell.angle_alpha   90.00
_cell.angle_beta   90.00
_cell.angle_gamma   90.00
#
_symmetry.space_group_name_H-M   'P 1'
#
loop_
_entity.id
_entity.type
_entity.pdbx_description
1 polymer ?
#
loop_
_entity_poly.entity_id
_entity_poly.type
_entity_poly.pdbx_seq_one_letter_code
_entity_poly.pdbx_strand_id
1 'polypeptide(L)'
;MNHWHTHIFFGLFGLLMGMSLTFIGFADYGELHRMFIFADLRMLLVFAGAVGLSMVGYLIIARGAKLPRKPLHRGSIIGGLLFGLGWAMTGACPSIAVVQFGGGHLSALVTMAGIVAGVWSYRWAHARYFRWDTGACEV
;
A
#
# COMPACT_ATOMS: atom_id res chain seq x y z
N MET A 1 10.78 19.78 19.35
CA MET A 1 11.38 19.60 18.01
C MET A 1 10.33 19.94 16.95
N ASN A 2 10.66 20.83 16.03
CA ASN A 2 9.72 21.65 15.27
C ASN A 2 8.83 20.83 14.31
N HIS A 3 7.52 20.84 14.56
CA HIS A 3 6.48 20.18 13.77
C HIS A 3 6.55 20.53 12.27
N TRP A 4 6.99 21.75 11.95
CA TRP A 4 7.23 22.22 10.58
C TRP A 4 8.26 21.38 9.80
N HIS A 5 9.36 20.96 10.44
CA HIS A 5 10.36 20.11 9.78
C HIS A 5 9.79 18.72 9.47
N THR A 6 8.95 18.20 10.35
CA THR A 6 8.30 16.89 10.17
C THR A 6 7.36 16.89 8.97
N HIS A 7 6.54 17.94 8.80
CA HIS A 7 5.62 18.05 7.66
C HIS A 7 6.37 18.20 6.33
N ILE A 8 7.43 19.01 6.29
CA ILE A 8 8.28 19.17 5.09
C ILE A 8 8.99 17.86 4.76
N PHE A 9 9.52 17.16 5.76
CA PHE A 9 10.20 15.87 5.56
C PHE A 9 9.26 14.80 5.01
N PHE A 10 8.05 14.68 5.54
CA PHE A 10 7.04 13.76 5.01
C PHE A 10 6.59 14.12 3.59
N GLY A 11 6.41 15.41 3.30
CA GLY A 11 6.09 15.88 1.95
C GLY A 11 7.19 15.55 0.94
N LEU A 12 8.45 15.80 1.30
CA LEU A 12 9.60 15.47 0.47
C LEU A 12 9.73 13.96 0.22
N PHE A 13 9.56 13.14 1.26
CA PHE A 13 9.61 11.69 1.14
C PHE A 13 8.49 11.17 0.22
N GLY A 14 7.28 11.72 0.33
CA GLY A 14 6.17 11.41 -0.57
C GLY A 14 6.45 11.79 -2.04
N LEU A 15 7.02 12.96 -2.28
CA LEU A 15 7.41 13.40 -3.62
C LEU A 15 8.51 12.52 -4.21
N LEU A 16 9.54 12.18 -3.43
CA LEU A 16 10.62 11.29 -3.87
C LEU A 16 10.09 9.88 -4.20
N MET A 17 9.17 9.37 -3.39
CA MET A 17 8.55 8.07 -3.63
C MET A 17 7.70 8.10 -4.91
N GLY A 18 6.86 9.13 -5.07
CA GLY A 18 6.07 9.31 -6.29
C GLY A 18 6.93 9.48 -7.55
N MET A 19 7.98 10.29 -7.49
CA MET A 19 8.93 10.48 -8.60
C MET A 19 9.64 9.16 -8.97
N SER A 20 10.06 8.38 -7.97
CA SER A 20 10.67 7.05 -8.20
C SER A 20 9.69 6.10 -8.90
N LEU A 21 8.42 6.05 -8.47
CA LEU A 21 7.40 5.20 -9.10
C LEU A 21 7.12 5.59 -10.55
N THR A 22 7.06 6.89 -10.84
CA THR A 22 6.91 7.39 -12.21
C THR A 22 8.10 7.01 -13.08
N PHE A 23 9.33 7.13 -12.57
CA PHE A 23 10.53 6.73 -13.31
C PHE A 23 10.63 5.24 -13.60
N ILE A 24 10.07 4.40 -12.74
CA ILE A 24 10.08 2.94 -12.93
C ILE A 24 8.95 2.49 -13.89
N GLY A 25 8.07 3.39 -14.32
CA GLY A 25 6.99 3.05 -15.27
C GLY A 25 5.84 2.25 -14.64
N PHE A 26 5.79 2.15 -13.30
CA PHE A 26 4.69 1.53 -12.56
C PHE A 26 3.34 2.26 -12.75
N ALA A 27 3.35 3.44 -13.38
CA ALA A 27 2.17 4.20 -13.72
C ALA A 27 1.39 3.61 -14.91
N ASP A 28 1.96 2.71 -15.72
CA ASP A 28 1.23 2.13 -16.85
C ASP A 28 0.62 0.76 -16.49
N TYR A 29 -0.68 0.60 -16.74
CA TYR A 29 -1.39 -0.67 -16.52
C TYR A 29 -0.87 -1.79 -17.43
N GLY A 30 -0.33 -1.44 -18.61
CA GLY A 30 0.20 -2.41 -19.57
C GLY A 30 1.46 -3.13 -19.08
N GLU A 31 2.32 -2.43 -18.34
CA GLU A 31 3.59 -2.97 -17.83
C GLU A 31 3.34 -3.95 -16.67
N LEU A 32 2.39 -3.61 -15.78
CA LEU A 32 1.98 -4.48 -14.68
C LEU A 32 1.32 -5.78 -15.17
N HIS A 33 0.50 -5.70 -16.22
CA HIS A 33 -0.12 -6.89 -16.82
C HIS A 33 0.94 -7.84 -17.43
N ARG A 34 1.98 -7.30 -18.07
CA ARG A 34 3.11 -8.09 -18.58
C ARG A 34 3.92 -8.77 -17.47
N MET A 35 3.98 -8.17 -16.30
CA MET A 35 4.61 -8.78 -15.11
C MET A 35 3.83 -10.00 -14.62
N PHE A 36 2.49 -9.95 -14.60
CA PHE A 36 1.64 -11.10 -14.21
C PHE A 36 1.64 -12.24 -15.24
N ILE A 37 1.90 -11.93 -16.51
CA ILE A 37 2.07 -12.90 -17.60
C ILE A 37 3.48 -13.51 -17.63
N PHE A 38 4.36 -13.15 -16.68
CA PHE A 38 5.75 -13.59 -16.60
C PHE A 38 6.58 -13.27 -17.87
N ALA A 39 6.16 -12.28 -18.66
CA ALA A 39 6.90 -11.85 -19.84
C ALA A 39 8.17 -11.05 -19.47
N ASP A 40 8.16 -10.36 -18.33
CA ASP A 40 9.30 -9.60 -17.82
C ASP A 40 9.59 -9.92 -16.35
N LEU A 41 10.69 -10.65 -16.13
CA LEU A 41 11.16 -11.02 -14.78
C LEU A 41 11.83 -9.85 -14.05
N ARG A 42 12.18 -8.77 -14.74
CA ARG A 42 12.92 -7.65 -14.14
C ARG A 42 12.11 -6.97 -13.05
N MET A 43 10.86 -6.65 -13.36
CA MET A 43 9.96 -5.91 -12.47
C MET A 43 9.56 -6.77 -11.25
N LEU A 44 9.38 -8.08 -11.47
CA LEU A 44 9.14 -9.05 -10.41
C LEU A 44 10.34 -9.20 -9.47
N LEU A 45 11.57 -9.25 -9.99
CA LEU A 45 12.79 -9.29 -9.18
C LEU A 45 13.02 -8.01 -8.39
N VAL A 46 12.69 -6.84 -8.95
CA VAL A 46 12.75 -5.56 -8.21
C VAL A 46 11.76 -5.56 -7.05
N PHE A 47 10.52 -6.03 -7.27
CA PHE A 47 9.50 -6.11 -6.22
C PHE A 47 9.90 -7.12 -5.13
N ALA A 48 10.32 -8.32 -5.53
CA ALA A 48 10.80 -9.37 -4.62
C ALA A 48 12.04 -8.91 -3.84
N GLY A 49 12.98 -8.22 -4.50
CA GLY A 49 14.16 -7.64 -3.88
C GLY A 49 13.81 -6.55 -2.86
N ALA A 50 12.86 -5.66 -3.17
CA ALA A 50 12.39 -4.63 -2.26
C ALA A 50 11.70 -5.21 -1.01
N VAL A 51 10.85 -6.23 -1.19
CA VAL A 51 10.21 -6.95 -0.07
C VAL A 51 11.28 -7.69 0.75
N GLY A 52 12.24 -8.34 0.11
CA GLY A 52 13.36 -9.00 0.79
C GLY A 52 14.20 -8.03 1.61
N LEU A 53 14.59 -6.88 1.04
CA LEU A 53 15.31 -5.83 1.74
C LEU A 53 14.53 -5.30 2.94
N SER A 54 13.22 -5.09 2.76
CA SER A 54 12.33 -4.61 3.83
C SER A 54 12.26 -5.64 4.97
N MET A 55 12.13 -6.92 4.65
CA MET A 55 12.13 -8.00 5.63
C MET A 55 13.44 -8.04 6.43
N VAL A 56 14.58 -7.96 5.76
CA VAL A 56 15.90 -7.91 6.42
C VAL A 56 16.03 -6.65 7.28
N GLY A 57 15.58 -5.49 6.78
CA GLY A 57 15.57 -4.23 7.54
C GLY A 57 14.76 -4.32 8.82
N TYR A 58 13.54 -4.86 8.75
CA TYR A 58 12.71 -5.11 9.93
C TYR A 58 13.34 -6.09 10.90
N LEU A 59 14.00 -7.15 10.41
CA LEU A 59 14.71 -8.11 11.28
C LEU A 59 15.89 -7.46 12.03
N ILE A 60 16.62 -6.56 11.38
CA ILE A 60 17.72 -5.80 12.02
C ILE A 60 17.16 -4.86 13.09
N ILE A 61 16.08 -4.13 12.78
CA ILE A 61 15.43 -3.20 13.71
C ILE A 61 14.79 -3.96 14.88
N ALA A 62 14.21 -5.14 14.63
CA ALA A 62 13.64 -6.02 15.66
C ALA A 62 14.67 -6.46 16.71
N ARG A 63 15.97 -6.47 16.37
CA ARG A 63 17.04 -6.81 17.32
C ARG A 63 17.34 -5.68 18.30
N GLY A 64 17.07 -4.42 17.94
CA GLY A 64 17.40 -3.24 18.75
C GLY A 64 16.21 -2.57 19.42
N ALA A 65 14.98 -2.79 18.95
CA ALA A 65 13.78 -2.14 19.47
C ALA A 65 12.61 -3.13 19.57
N LYS A 66 11.77 -2.97 20.61
CA LYS A 66 10.48 -3.66 20.68
C LYS A 66 9.58 -3.11 19.58
N LEU A 67 9.40 -3.89 18.52
CA LEU A 67 8.42 -3.57 17.48
C LEU A 67 7.02 -3.60 18.10
N PRO A 68 6.17 -2.58 17.87
CA PRO A 68 4.78 -2.60 18.29
C PRO A 68 4.09 -3.76 17.58
N ARG A 69 3.73 -4.80 18.34
CA ARG A 69 3.13 -6.02 17.79
C ARG A 69 1.65 -5.75 17.57
N LYS A 70 1.23 -5.59 16.32
CA LYS A 70 -0.19 -5.44 16.00
C LYS A 70 -0.89 -6.80 16.22
N PRO A 71 -1.90 -6.90 17.10
CA PRO A 71 -2.61 -8.16 17.31
C PRO A 71 -3.33 -8.58 16.02
N LEU A 72 -3.12 -9.83 15.62
CA LEU A 72 -3.78 -10.41 14.46
C LEU A 72 -5.21 -10.75 14.83
N HIS A 73 -6.16 -9.94 14.33
CA HIS A 73 -7.59 -10.19 14.50
C HIS A 73 -8.15 -10.94 13.28
N ARG A 74 -9.27 -11.66 13.46
CA ARG A 74 -9.96 -12.38 12.35
C ARG A 74 -10.30 -11.44 11.18
N GLY A 75 -10.66 -10.19 11.48
CA GLY A 75 -10.89 -9.16 10.46
C GLY A 75 -9.65 -8.81 9.62
N SER A 76 -8.43 -8.97 10.15
CA SER A 76 -7.19 -8.72 9.41
C SER A 76 -6.91 -9.79 8.35
N ILE A 77 -7.34 -11.04 8.57
CA ILE A 77 -7.16 -12.14 7.62
C ILE A 77 -8.12 -11.95 6.43
N ILE A 78 -9.40 -11.69 6.72
CA ILE A 78 -10.43 -11.45 5.71
C ILE A 78 -10.11 -10.17 4.92
N GLY A 79 -9.71 -9.10 5.61
CA GLY A 79 -9.29 -7.86 4.97
C GLY A 79 -8.04 -8.02 4.09
N GLY A 80 -7.06 -8.80 4.54
CA GLY A 80 -5.86 -9.09 3.74
C GLY A 80 -6.17 -9.87 2.46
N LEU A 81 -7.06 -10.86 2.54
CA LEU A 81 -7.55 -11.61 1.38
C LEU A 81 -8.30 -10.70 0.39
N LEU A 82 -9.25 -9.91 0.87
CA LEU A 82 -10.00 -8.97 0.02
C LEU A 82 -9.09 -7.92 -0.63
N PHE A 83 -8.11 -7.41 0.11
CA PHE A 83 -7.13 -6.46 -0.41
C PHE A 83 -6.23 -7.09 -1.48
N GLY A 84 -5.75 -8.32 -1.24
CA GLY A 84 -4.95 -9.06 -2.23
C GLY A 84 -5.72 -9.39 -3.50
N LEU A 85 -6.97 -9.83 -3.37
CA LEU A 85 -7.86 -10.08 -4.53
C LEU A 85 -8.16 -8.79 -5.30
N GLY A 86 -8.41 -7.68 -4.61
CA GLY A 86 -8.61 -6.37 -5.23
C GLY A 86 -7.39 -5.88 -6.00
N TRP A 87 -6.19 -6.08 -5.44
CA TRP A 87 -4.94 -5.77 -6.14
C TRP A 87 -4.72 -6.65 -7.37
N ALA A 88 -5.01 -7.95 -7.30
CA ALA A 88 -4.89 -8.87 -8.44
C ALA A 88 -5.88 -8.53 -9.58
N MET A 89 -7.10 -8.10 -9.24
CA MET A 89 -8.10 -7.73 -10.25
C MET A 89 -7.83 -6.37 -10.90
N THR A 90 -7.42 -5.38 -10.12
CA THR A 90 -7.21 -4.01 -10.63
C THR A 90 -5.80 -3.79 -11.15
N GLY A 91 -4.82 -4.61 -10.75
CA GLY A 91 -3.41 -4.41 -11.07
C GLY A 91 -2.82 -3.14 -10.45
N ALA A 92 -3.55 -2.42 -9.59
CA ALA A 92 -3.12 -1.15 -9.01
C ALA A 92 -3.14 -1.25 -7.48
N CYS A 93 -2.02 -0.90 -6.84
CA CYS A 93 -1.95 -0.79 -5.38
C CYS A 93 -2.27 0.66 -4.97
N PRO A 94 -2.65 0.93 -3.70
CA PRO A 94 -3.07 2.26 -3.29
C PRO A 94 -2.01 3.35 -3.53
N SER A 95 -0.72 3.01 -3.47
CA SER A 95 0.36 3.95 -3.81
C SER A 95 0.41 4.28 -5.29
N ILE A 96 0.27 3.28 -6.18
CA ILE A 96 0.25 3.50 -7.64
C ILE A 96 -0.99 4.31 -8.04
N ALA A 97 -2.14 4.06 -7.41
CA ALA A 97 -3.36 4.83 -7.67
C ALA A 97 -3.20 6.33 -7.35
N VAL A 98 -2.50 6.65 -6.25
CA VAL A 98 -2.20 8.05 -5.88
C VAL A 98 -1.22 8.70 -6.87
N VAL A 99 -0.18 7.97 -7.30
CA VAL A 99 0.80 8.49 -8.27
C VAL A 99 0.18 8.70 -9.65
N GLN A 100 -0.62 7.74 -10.14
CA GLN A 100 -1.32 7.87 -11.41
C GLN A 100 -2.37 8.99 -11.41
N PHE A 101 -3.03 9.21 -10.27
CA PHE A 101 -3.93 10.34 -10.11
C PHE A 101 -3.17 11.67 -10.23
N GLY A 102 -1.97 11.77 -9.64
CA GLY A 102 -1.08 12.92 -9.81
C GLY A 102 -0.51 13.08 -11.23
N GLY A 103 -0.38 11.98 -11.97
CA GLY A 103 0.07 11.96 -13.38
C GLY A 103 -1.02 12.24 -14.42
N GLY A 104 -2.28 12.39 -14.02
CA GLY A 104 -3.39 12.73 -14.92
C GLY A 104 -4.03 11.55 -15.67
N HIS A 105 -3.82 10.30 -15.23
CA HIS A 105 -4.44 9.14 -15.86
C HIS A 105 -5.90 8.94 -15.41
N LEU A 106 -6.85 8.94 -16.37
CA LEU A 106 -8.29 8.76 -16.14
C LEU A 106 -8.65 7.43 -15.43
N SER A 107 -7.86 6.38 -15.63
CA SER A 107 -8.01 5.09 -14.94
C SER A 107 -7.77 5.16 -13.44
N ALA A 108 -6.97 6.12 -12.97
CA ALA A 108 -6.70 6.33 -11.55
C ALA A 108 -7.91 6.86 -10.79
N LEU A 109 -8.75 7.68 -11.43
CA LEU A 109 -9.97 8.23 -10.84
C LEU A 109 -10.96 7.12 -10.45
N VAL A 110 -11.14 6.13 -11.33
CA VAL A 110 -12.05 5.01 -11.07
C VAL A 110 -11.54 4.15 -9.92
N THR A 111 -10.23 3.86 -9.91
CA THR A 111 -9.61 3.07 -8.84
C THR A 111 -9.65 3.81 -7.50
N MET A 112 -9.37 5.12 -7.51
CA MET A 112 -9.44 5.96 -6.31
C MET A 112 -10.87 6.04 -5.76
N ALA A 113 -11.86 6.24 -6.63
CA ALA A 113 -13.27 6.22 -6.24
C ALA A 113 -13.67 4.88 -5.64
N GLY A 114 -13.21 3.76 -6.22
CA GLY A 114 -13.41 2.41 -5.70
C GLY A 114 -12.77 2.21 -4.31
N ILE A 115 -11.56 2.71 -4.09
CA ILE A 115 -10.88 2.66 -2.78
C ILE A 115 -11.67 3.47 -1.74
N VAL A 116 -12.08 4.69 -2.09
CA VAL A 116 -12.83 5.56 -1.17
C VAL A 116 -14.19 4.94 -0.83
N ALA A 117 -14.92 4.43 -1.82
CA ALA A 117 -16.19 3.74 -1.61
C ALA A 117 -16.02 2.45 -0.80
N GLY A 118 -14.96 1.68 -1.05
CA GLY A 118 -14.60 0.46 -0.31
C GLY A 118 -14.28 0.74 1.16
N VAL A 119 -13.47 1.76 1.44
CA VAL A 119 -13.14 2.16 2.82
C VAL A 119 -14.39 2.70 3.52
N TRP A 120 -15.22 3.49 2.85
CA TRP A 120 -16.42 4.05 3.44
C TRP A 120 -17.47 2.96 3.76
N SER A 121 -17.70 2.04 2.82
CA SER A 121 -18.59 0.89 3.02
C SER A 121 -18.06 -0.05 4.10
N TYR A 122 -16.75 -0.32 4.15
CA TYR A 122 -16.16 -1.10 5.24
C TYR A 122 -16.32 -0.40 6.58
N ARG A 123 -16.06 0.91 6.67
CA ARG A 123 -16.28 1.68 7.91
C ARG A 123 -17.73 1.61 8.38
N TRP A 124 -18.68 1.73 7.44
CA TRP A 124 -20.11 1.64 7.74
C TRP A 124 -20.51 0.23 8.18
N ALA A 125 -20.05 -0.81 7.48
CA ALA A 125 -20.31 -2.21 7.82
C ALA A 125 -19.65 -2.61 9.15
N HIS A 126 -18.44 -2.12 9.43
CA HIS A 126 -17.74 -2.34 10.69
C HIS A 126 -18.45 -1.62 11.85
N ALA A 127 -18.92 -0.38 11.65
CA ALA A 127 -19.69 0.33 12.67
C ALA A 127 -21.02 -0.37 13.01
N ARG A 128 -21.60 -1.11 12.06
CA ARG A 128 -22.94 -1.72 12.22
C ARG A 128 -22.93 -3.20 12.60
N TYR A 129 -22.02 -4.00 12.03
CA TYR A 129 -21.95 -5.45 12.22
C TYR A 129 -20.69 -5.91 12.95
N PHE A 130 -19.52 -5.45 12.52
CA PHE A 130 -18.25 -5.98 13.02
C PHE A 130 -17.62 -5.03 14.04
N ARG A 131 -17.97 -5.14 15.32
CA ARG A 131 -17.20 -4.49 16.41
C ARG A 131 -15.92 -5.29 16.73
N TRP A 132 -15.11 -5.60 15.72
CA TRP A 132 -13.86 -6.28 15.97
C TRP A 132 -12.92 -5.37 16.76
N ASP A 133 -12.46 -5.89 17.90
CA ASP A 133 -11.50 -5.19 18.75
C ASP A 133 -10.18 -5.08 17.98
N THR A 134 -9.86 -3.86 17.54
CA THR A 134 -8.71 -3.60 16.68
C THR A 134 -7.40 -3.57 17.47
N GLY A 135 -7.44 -3.82 18.79
CA GLY A 135 -6.27 -3.75 19.66
C GLY A 135 -5.58 -2.38 19.63
N ALA A 136 -6.27 -1.36 19.08
CA ALA A 136 -5.76 -0.02 18.93
C ALA A 136 -5.60 0.70 20.29
N CYS A 137 -6.19 0.13 21.35
CA CYS A 137 -6.11 0.64 22.73
C CYS A 137 -5.02 -0.04 23.58
N GLU A 138 -4.18 -0.91 23.01
CA GLU A 138 -3.12 -1.64 23.74
C GLU A 138 -1.69 -1.19 23.36
N VAL A 139 -1.54 0.05 22.88
CA VAL A 139 -0.23 0.71 22.64
C VAL A 139 -0.05 1.93 23.51
#